data_AF-A0A497M3A3-F1
#
_entry.id   AF-A0A497M3A3-F1
#
_cell.length_a   1.000
_cell.length_b   1.000
_cell.length_c   1.000
_cell.angle_alpha   90.00
_cell.angle_beta   90.00
_cell.angle_gamma   90.00
#
_symmetry.space_group_name_H-M   'P 1'
#
loop_
_entity.id
_entity.type
_entity.pdbx_description
1 polymer ?
#
loop_
_entity_poly.entity_id
_entity_poly.type
_entity_poly.pdbx_seq_one_letter_code
_entity_poly.pdbx_strand_id
1 'polypeptide(L)'
;MAKTKKVLEKLRLNKPFRPIDDNLIDEFMDHVRRYVKDAEFYLEKGDFETALASVCYCEGLLDALRLFGIAEFEWPSNKEL
;
A
#
# COMPACT_ATOMS: atom_id res chain seq x y z
N MET A 1 -4.81 -3.01 16.26
CA MET A 1 -3.48 -3.20 16.87
C MET A 1 -3.22 -4.59 17.44
N ALA A 2 -4.08 -5.17 18.29
CA ALA A 2 -3.82 -6.50 18.89
C ALA A 2 -3.55 -7.62 17.84
N LYS A 3 -4.34 -7.64 16.75
CA LYS A 3 -4.13 -8.58 15.63
C LYS A 3 -2.75 -8.37 14.96
N THR A 4 -2.41 -7.14 14.62
CA THR A 4 -1.13 -6.77 14.00
C THR A 4 0.07 -7.20 14.85
N LYS A 5 0.04 -6.90 16.17
CA LYS A 5 1.10 -7.30 17.10
C LYS A 5 1.28 -8.83 17.12
N LYS A 6 0.18 -9.56 17.20
CA LYS A 6 0.19 -11.03 17.19
C LYS A 6 0.73 -11.62 15.89
N VAL A 7 0.52 -10.96 14.75
CA VAL A 7 1.12 -11.35 13.47
C VAL A 7 2.62 -11.10 13.50
N LEU A 8 3.07 -9.91 13.95
CA LEU A 8 4.49 -9.56 14.05
C LEU A 8 5.27 -10.53 14.95
N GLU A 9 4.71 -10.92 16.08
CA GLU A 9 5.31 -11.89 17.01
C GLU A 9 5.54 -13.27 16.36
N LYS A 10 4.68 -13.66 15.41
CA LYS A 10 4.67 -15.00 14.79
C LYS A 10 5.20 -15.00 13.36
N LEU A 11 5.56 -13.84 12.85
CA LEU A 11 5.98 -13.66 11.47
C LEU A 11 7.23 -14.50 11.19
N ARG A 12 7.20 -15.27 10.10
CA ARG A 12 8.36 -16.00 9.60
C ARG A 12 8.66 -15.52 8.19
N LEU A 13 9.89 -15.05 8.00
CA LEU A 13 10.36 -14.63 6.68
C LEU A 13 10.90 -15.85 5.94
N ASN A 14 10.37 -16.10 4.74
CA ASN A 14 10.83 -17.19 3.88
C ASN A 14 12.09 -16.75 3.15
N LYS A 15 13.24 -17.31 3.54
CA LYS A 15 14.55 -17.06 2.93
C LYS A 15 15.04 -18.31 2.16
N PRO A 16 15.72 -18.15 1.00
CA PRO A 16 15.98 -16.89 0.31
C PRO A 16 14.68 -16.27 -0.23
N PHE A 17 14.64 -14.95 -0.32
CA PHE A 17 13.50 -14.27 -0.91
C PHE A 17 13.38 -14.67 -2.38
N ARG A 18 12.17 -14.96 -2.83
CA ARG A 18 11.93 -15.24 -4.25
C ARG A 18 12.19 -13.97 -5.05
N PRO A 19 12.78 -14.07 -6.26
CA PRO A 19 12.84 -12.96 -7.19
C PRO A 19 11.43 -12.40 -7.42
N ILE A 20 11.33 -11.08 -7.49
CA ILE A 20 10.12 -10.39 -7.88
C ILE A 20 10.16 -10.26 -9.41
N ASP A 21 9.11 -10.68 -10.08
CA ASP A 21 8.94 -10.56 -11.53
C ASP A 21 7.91 -9.50 -11.88
N ASP A 22 7.88 -9.12 -13.17
CA ASP A 22 7.02 -8.03 -13.67
C ASP A 22 5.54 -8.33 -13.46
N ASN A 23 5.11 -9.60 -13.62
CA ASN A 23 3.72 -9.99 -13.41
C ASN A 23 3.28 -9.76 -11.95
N LEU A 24 4.15 -10.11 -10.99
CA LEU A 24 3.90 -9.86 -9.57
C LEU A 24 3.81 -8.35 -9.28
N ILE A 25 4.63 -7.53 -9.93
CA ILE A 25 4.55 -6.07 -9.81
C ILE A 25 3.27 -5.53 -10.43
N ASP A 26 2.85 -6.04 -11.58
CA ASP A 26 1.59 -5.63 -12.22
C ASP A 26 0.37 -5.96 -11.36
N GLU A 27 0.32 -7.16 -10.77
CA GLU A 27 -0.71 -7.55 -9.81
C GLU A 27 -0.70 -6.66 -8.55
N PHE A 28 0.50 -6.37 -8.03
CA PHE A 28 0.67 -5.46 -6.89
C PHE A 28 0.14 -4.06 -7.22
N MET A 29 0.47 -3.53 -8.40
CA MET A 29 0.01 -2.21 -8.85
C MET A 29 -1.48 -2.18 -9.15
N ASP A 30 -2.09 -3.28 -9.61
CA ASP A 30 -3.56 -3.39 -9.68
C ASP A 30 -4.20 -3.24 -8.30
N HIS A 31 -3.65 -3.91 -7.27
CA HIS A 31 -4.14 -3.76 -5.89
C HIS A 31 -4.04 -2.32 -5.39
N VAL A 32 -2.90 -1.67 -5.59
CA VAL A 32 -2.71 -0.24 -5.25
C VAL A 32 -3.81 0.62 -5.90
N ARG A 33 -4.01 0.50 -7.22
CA ARG A 33 -5.03 1.28 -7.96
C ARG A 33 -6.45 1.02 -7.47
N ARG A 34 -6.77 -0.22 -7.07
CA ARG A 34 -8.09 -0.55 -6.53
C ARG A 34 -8.33 0.11 -5.17
N TYR A 35 -7.33 0.15 -4.30
CA TYR A 35 -7.47 0.84 -3.01
C TYR A 35 -7.58 2.37 -3.15
N VAL A 36 -6.97 2.97 -4.18
CA VAL A 36 -7.23 4.39 -4.51
C VAL A 36 -8.70 4.59 -4.87
N LYS A 37 -9.26 3.76 -5.76
CA LYS A 37 -10.68 3.82 -6.13
C LYS A 37 -11.61 3.59 -4.95
N ASP A 38 -11.26 2.68 -4.05
CA ASP A 38 -12.01 2.45 -2.82
C ASP A 38 -11.98 3.70 -1.93
N ALA A 39 -10.82 4.35 -1.78
CA ALA A 39 -10.69 5.58 -1.01
C ALA A 39 -11.58 6.70 -1.57
N GLU A 40 -11.56 6.91 -2.90
CA GLU A 40 -12.43 7.87 -3.60
C GLU A 40 -13.91 7.54 -3.38
N PHE A 41 -14.30 6.27 -3.55
CA PHE A 41 -15.67 5.81 -3.37
C PHE A 41 -16.19 6.07 -1.95
N TYR A 42 -15.43 5.70 -0.92
CA TYR A 42 -15.86 5.90 0.47
C TYR A 42 -15.86 7.37 0.86
N LEU A 43 -14.94 8.17 0.31
CA LEU A 43 -14.91 9.61 0.50
C LEU A 43 -16.19 10.27 -0.03
N GLU A 44 -16.61 9.93 -1.26
CA GLU A 44 -17.86 10.42 -1.86
C GLU A 44 -19.11 10.02 -1.08
N LYS A 45 -19.08 8.87 -0.40
CA LYS A 45 -20.17 8.40 0.46
C LYS A 45 -20.20 9.03 1.86
N GLY A 46 -19.21 9.85 2.19
CA GLY A 46 -19.06 10.45 3.53
C GLY A 46 -18.53 9.47 4.58
N ASP A 47 -18.04 8.30 4.16
CA ASP A 47 -17.35 7.36 5.05
C ASP A 47 -15.85 7.70 5.08
N PHE A 48 -15.54 8.78 5.81
CA PHE A 48 -14.19 9.33 5.88
C PHE A 48 -13.18 8.39 6.54
N GLU A 49 -13.61 7.57 7.50
CA GLU A 49 -12.72 6.63 8.19
C GLU A 49 -12.26 5.53 7.24
N THR A 50 -13.17 4.94 6.48
CA THR A 50 -12.85 3.90 5.49
C THR A 50 -12.05 4.49 4.33
N ALA A 51 -12.38 5.70 3.89
CA ALA A 51 -11.62 6.41 2.86
C ALA A 51 -10.15 6.64 3.29
N LEU A 52 -9.95 7.17 4.50
CA LEU A 52 -8.63 7.42 5.06
C LEU A 52 -7.84 6.12 5.24
N ALA A 53 -8.48 5.06 5.75
CA ALA A 53 -7.83 3.76 5.89
C ALA A 53 -7.40 3.17 4.54
N SER A 54 -8.22 3.34 3.50
CA SER A 54 -7.94 2.84 2.15
C SER A 54 -6.76 3.57 1.50
N VAL A 55 -6.72 4.91 1.57
CA VAL A 55 -5.62 5.68 0.98
C VAL A 55 -4.30 5.46 1.73
N CYS A 56 -4.30 5.47 3.07
CA CYS A 56 -3.07 5.22 3.84
C CYS A 56 -2.50 3.81 3.61
N TYR A 57 -3.35 2.82 3.36
CA TYR A 57 -2.89 1.48 2.97
C TYR A 57 -2.19 1.50 1.61
N CYS A 58 -2.79 2.14 0.61
CA CYS A 58 -2.22 2.32 -0.72
C CYS A 58 -0.87 3.06 -0.69
N GLU A 59 -0.78 4.16 0.06
CA GLU A 59 0.46 4.94 0.23
C GLU A 59 1.56 4.10 0.87
N GLY A 60 1.24 3.33 1.92
CA GLY A 60 2.20 2.43 2.57
C GLY A 60 2.70 1.31 1.64
N LEU A 61 1.87 0.82 0.72
CA LEU A 61 2.29 -0.14 -0.31
C LEU A 61 3.26 0.50 -1.31
N LEU A 62 2.99 1.73 -1.75
CA LEU A 62 3.88 2.47 -2.66
C LEU A 62 5.24 2.76 -1.99
N ASP A 63 5.24 3.20 -0.73
CA ASP A 63 6.45 3.41 0.05
C ASP A 63 7.27 2.11 0.21
N ALA A 64 6.61 0.96 0.32
CA ALA A 64 7.29 -0.34 0.38
C ALA A 64 8.01 -0.67 -0.94
N LEU A 65 7.41 -0.39 -2.11
CA LEU A 65 8.08 -0.56 -3.40
C LEU A 65 9.32 0.32 -3.52
N ARG A 66 9.22 1.57 -3.04
CA ARG A 66 10.37 2.48 -2.98
C ARG A 66 11.46 1.97 -2.04
N LEU A 67 11.09 1.45 -0.86
CA LEU A 67 12.03 0.85 0.09
C LEU A 67 12.78 -0.36 -0.51
N PHE A 68 12.12 -1.13 -1.37
CA PHE A 68 12.74 -2.25 -2.08
C PHE A 68 13.54 -1.84 -3.32
N GLY A 69 13.57 -0.55 -3.67
CA GLY A 69 14.27 -0.05 -4.87
C GLY A 69 13.59 -0.43 -6.18
N ILE A 70 12.28 -0.75 -6.14
CA ILE A 70 11.49 -1.16 -7.30
C ILE A 70 10.83 0.05 -7.97
N ALA A 71 10.50 1.08 -7.20
CA ALA A 71 9.87 2.30 -7.69
C ALA A 71 10.61 3.56 -7.22
N GLU A 72 10.63 4.59 -8.06
CA GLU A 72 11.18 5.90 -7.78
C GLU A 72 10.07 6.95 -7.90
N PHE A 73 9.78 7.66 -6.80
CA PHE A 73 8.83 8.76 -6.78
C PHE A 73 9.02 9.63 -5.52
N GLU A 74 8.43 10.83 -5.57
CA GLU A 74 8.31 11.74 -4.44
C GLU A 74 6.83 12.00 -4.15
N TRP A 75 6.49 12.14 -2.87
CA TRP A 75 5.15 12.60 -2.49
C TRP A 75 5.04 14.10 -2.76
N PRO A 76 4.00 14.57 -3.47
CA PRO A 76 3.85 15.97 -3.78
C PRO A 76 3.68 16.78 -2.50
N SER A 77 4.29 17.97 -2.46
CA SER A 77 4.06 18.89 -1.36
C SER A 77 2.68 19.55 -1.51
N ASN A 78 2.10 20.05 -0.42
CA ASN A 78 0.83 20.81 -0.47
C ASN A 78 0.88 22.08 -1.36
N LYS A 79 2.04 22.46 -1.88
CA LYS A 79 2.18 23.57 -2.84
C LYS A 79 1.96 23.13 -4.29
N GLU A 80 1.95 21.82 -4.54
CA GLU A 80 1.89 21.18 -5.86
C GLU A 80 0.57 20.43 -6.09
N LEU A 81 -0.30 20.37 -5.07
CA LEU A 81 -1.66 19.85 -5.10
C LEU A 81 -2.67 21.00 -5.17
#